data_AF-A0A962IYU0-F1
#
_entry.id   AF-A0A962IYU0-F1
#
_cell.length_a   1.000
_cell.length_b   1.000
_cell.length_c   1.000
_cell.angle_alpha   90.00
_cell.angle_beta   90.00
_cell.angle_gamma   90.00
#
_symmetry.space_group_name_H-M   'P 1'
#
loop_
_entity.id
_entity.type
_entity.pdbx_description
1 polymer ?
#
loop_
_entity_poly.entity_id
_entity_poly.type
_entity_poly.pdbx_seq_one_letter_code
_entity_poly.pdbx_strand_id
1 'polypeptide(L)'
;MPLVIAYTAFALIAIAANVLGQEASLLLYRGPGELYLSLPVGTAVGLLVKYVLDHRYIFRAQTIPLKAHGRQFSAYAATGILTTGLFWGSEILFELVFATREARYAGAVLGLGIGYALKYRLDKRYVFSQVGAS
;
A
#
# COMPACT_ATOMS: atom_id res chain seq x y z
N MET A 1 -1.16 -9.58 21.13
CA MET A 1 -0.67 -10.14 19.85
C MET A 1 0.69 -9.53 19.55
N PRO A 2 1.67 -10.31 19.09
CA PRO A 2 2.89 -9.72 18.52
C PRO A 2 2.50 -8.89 17.29
N LEU A 3 3.10 -7.70 17.19
CA LEU A 3 2.83 -6.68 16.17
C LEU A 3 2.81 -7.27 14.75
N VAL A 4 3.73 -8.20 14.47
CA VAL A 4 3.87 -8.88 13.19
C VAL A 4 2.61 -9.68 12.82
N ILE A 5 2.02 -10.43 13.75
CA ILE A 5 0.82 -11.23 13.45
C ILE A 5 -0.38 -10.32 13.16
N ALA A 6 -0.55 -9.24 13.93
CA ALA A 6 -1.63 -8.27 13.68
C ALA A 6 -1.45 -7.58 12.32
N TYR A 7 -0.21 -7.17 12.00
CA TYR A 7 0.09 -6.52 10.74
C TYR A 7 -0.16 -7.44 9.53
N THR A 8 0.26 -8.71 9.62
CA THR A 8 -0.01 -9.72 8.60
C THR A 8 -1.50 -9.97 8.44
N ALA A 9 -2.24 -10.13 9.55
CA ALA A 9 -3.69 -10.31 9.50
C ALA A 9 -4.41 -9.14 8.81
N PHE A 10 -4.03 -7.89 9.13
CA PHE A 10 -4.64 -6.72 8.49
C PHE A 10 -4.26 -6.59 7.02
N ALA A 11 -3.06 -7.02 6.63
CA ALA A 11 -2.67 -7.11 5.22
C ALA A 11 -3.55 -8.11 4.46
N LEU A 12 -3.80 -9.29 5.03
CA LEU A 12 -4.69 -10.29 4.44
C LEU A 12 -6.12 -9.78 4.29
N ILE A 13 -6.65 -9.09 5.30
CA ILE A 13 -7.99 -8.47 5.23
C ILE A 13 -8.04 -7.41 4.13
N ALA A 14 -7.01 -6.57 4.01
CA ALA A 14 -6.95 -5.55 2.96
C ALA A 14 -6.86 -6.16 1.55
N ILE A 15 -6.12 -7.26 1.39
CA ILE A 15 -6.04 -8.02 0.13
C ILE A 15 -7.43 -8.58 -0.22
N ALA A 16 -8.11 -9.20 0.75
CA ALA A 16 -9.47 -9.70 0.53
C ALA A 16 -10.45 -8.59 0.15
N ALA A 17 -10.40 -7.46 0.85
CA ALA A 17 -11.22 -6.28 0.54
C ALA A 17 -10.92 -5.70 -0.84
N ASN A 18 -9.65 -5.72 -1.27
CA ASN A 18 -9.25 -5.31 -2.60
C ASN A 18 -9.93 -6.19 -3.67
N VAL A 19 -9.77 -7.51 -3.57
CA VAL A 19 -10.36 -8.47 -4.52
C VAL A 19 -11.88 -8.34 -4.55
N LEU A 20 -12.54 -8.26 -3.39
CA LEU A 20 -13.99 -8.06 -3.31
C LEU A 20 -14.44 -6.74 -3.95
N GLY A 21 -13.65 -5.67 -3.82
CA GLY A 21 -13.91 -4.40 -4.48
C GLY A 21 -13.79 -4.50 -6.01
N GLN A 22 -12.81 -5.25 -6.52
CA GLN A 22 -12.70 -5.52 -7.96
C GLN A 22 -13.91 -6.31 -8.45
N GLU A 23 -14.26 -7.40 -7.77
CA GLU A 23 -15.41 -8.25 -8.12
C GLU A 23 -16.72 -7.46 -8.08
N ALA A 24 -16.96 -6.66 -7.04
CA ALA A 24 -18.14 -5.79 -6.98
C ALA A 24 -18.18 -4.81 -8.16
N SER A 25 -17.04 -4.23 -8.55
CA SER A 25 -16.96 -3.36 -9.73
C SER A 25 -17.30 -4.08 -11.02
N LEU A 26 -16.83 -5.31 -11.21
CA LEU A 26 -17.10 -6.15 -12.40
C LEU A 26 -18.54 -6.67 -12.43
N LEU A 27 -19.18 -6.83 -11.27
CA LEU A 27 -20.60 -7.15 -11.17
C LEU A 27 -21.49 -5.94 -11.52
N LEU A 28 -21.07 -4.73 -11.15
CA LEU A 28 -21.83 -3.50 -11.38
C LEU A 28 -21.63 -2.90 -12.77
N TYR A 29 -20.47 -3.12 -13.39
CA TYR A 29 -20.14 -2.60 -14.71
C TYR A 29 -19.54 -3.70 -15.58
N ARG A 30 -20.25 -4.04 -16.66
CA ARG A 30 -19.80 -4.95 -17.72
C ARG A 30 -19.76 -4.21 -19.04
N GLY A 31 -18.57 -3.87 -19.49
CA GLY A 31 -18.40 -2.97 -20.64
C GLY A 31 -16.93 -2.70 -21.00
N PRO A 32 -16.67 -1.92 -22.06
CA PRO A 32 -15.32 -1.64 -22.50
C PRO A 32 -14.48 -1.03 -21.37
N GLY A 33 -13.40 -1.74 -21.00
CA GLY A 33 -12.51 -1.32 -19.93
C GLY A 33 -12.97 -1.62 -18.50
N GLU A 34 -13.91 -2.54 -18.32
CA GLU A 34 -14.34 -3.04 -17.00
C GLU A 34 -13.18 -3.44 -16.08
N LEU A 35 -12.15 -4.08 -16.63
CA LEU A 35 -10.93 -4.43 -15.89
C LEU A 35 -10.12 -3.19 -15.47
N TYR A 36 -10.02 -2.19 -16.35
CA TYR A 36 -9.30 -0.95 -16.04
C TYR A 36 -10.03 -0.11 -14.98
N LEU A 37 -11.35 -0.29 -14.83
CA LEU A 37 -12.14 0.33 -13.76
C LEU A 37 -12.06 -0.49 -12.46
N SER A 38 -12.07 -1.82 -12.54
CA SER A 38 -12.09 -2.68 -11.36
C SER A 38 -10.78 -2.59 -10.56
N LEU A 39 -9.64 -2.52 -11.22
CA LEU A 39 -8.31 -2.41 -10.60
C LEU A 39 -8.17 -1.20 -9.64
N PRO A 40 -8.47 0.06 -10.05
CA PRO A 40 -8.41 1.20 -9.14
C PRO A 40 -9.47 1.14 -8.04
N VAL A 41 -10.67 0.59 -8.31
CA VAL A 41 -11.72 0.42 -7.29
C VAL A 41 -11.25 -0.54 -6.19
N GLY A 42 -10.79 -1.74 -6.56
CA GLY A 42 -10.24 -2.69 -5.59
C GLY A 42 -9.06 -2.11 -4.82
N THR A 43 -8.16 -1.39 -5.50
CA THR A 43 -7.02 -0.73 -4.87
C THR A 43 -7.47 0.30 -3.84
N ALA A 44 -8.44 1.16 -4.18
CA ALA A 44 -8.97 2.15 -3.25
C ALA A 44 -9.61 1.50 -2.01
N VAL A 45 -10.43 0.46 -2.22
CA VAL A 45 -11.10 -0.27 -1.12
C VAL A 45 -10.08 -0.94 -0.20
N GLY A 46 -9.11 -1.69 -0.76
CA GLY A 46 -8.08 -2.37 0.01
C GLY A 46 -7.22 -1.41 0.82
N LEU A 47 -6.80 -0.28 0.22
CA LEU A 47 -6.02 0.74 0.90
C LEU A 47 -6.80 1.41 2.04
N LEU A 48 -8.09 1.72 1.82
CA LEU A 48 -8.94 2.32 2.84
C LEU A 48 -9.09 1.39 4.05
N VAL A 49 -9.38 0.11 3.80
CA VAL A 49 -9.50 -0.91 4.85
C VAL A 49 -8.19 -1.07 5.60
N LYS A 50 -7.05 -1.17 4.90
CA LYS A 50 -5.74 -1.29 5.55
C LYS A 50 -5.44 -0.10 6.44
N TYR A 51 -5.70 1.11 5.95
CA TYR A 51 -5.47 2.34 6.70
C TYR A 51 -6.27 2.38 8.00
N VAL A 52 -7.57 2.06 7.94
CA VAL A 52 -8.44 2.05 9.13
C VAL A 52 -7.93 1.05 10.17
N LEU A 53 -7.56 -0.15 9.74
CA LEU A 53 -7.06 -1.20 10.63
C LEU A 53 -5.71 -0.81 11.27
N ASP A 54 -4.77 -0.33 10.46
CA ASP A 54 -3.45 0.07 10.94
C ASP A 54 -3.52 1.26 11.88
N HIS A 55 -4.30 2.28 11.53
CA HIS A 55 -4.50 3.45 12.36
C HIS A 55 -5.09 3.08 13.73
N ARG A 56 -6.16 2.27 13.73
CA ARG A 56 -6.90 1.92 14.95
C ARG A 56 -6.15 0.96 15.86
N TYR A 57 -5.50 -0.05 15.30
CA TYR A 57 -5.01 -1.19 16.09
C TYR A 57 -3.49 -1.27 16.18
N ILE A 58 -2.75 -0.80 15.17
CA ILE A 58 -1.28 -0.83 15.16
C ILE A 58 -0.72 0.45 15.78
N PHE A 59 -1.14 1.59 15.27
CA PHE A 59 -0.58 2.88 15.68
C PHE A 59 -1.30 3.51 16.87
N ARG A 60 -2.45 2.95 17.31
CA ARG A 60 -3.28 3.44 18.43
C ARG A 60 -3.38 4.96 18.46
N ALA A 61 -3.47 5.57 17.29
CA ALA A 61 -3.41 7.02 17.19
C ALA A 61 -4.68 7.59 17.83
N GLN A 62 -4.50 8.49 18.81
CA GLN A 62 -5.59 9.25 19.40
C GLN A 62 -6.36 9.95 18.29
N THR A 63 -7.68 9.98 18.42
CA THR A 63 -8.65 10.51 17.44
C THR A 63 -8.14 11.79 16.78
N ILE A 64 -7.73 11.68 15.51
CA ILE A 64 -7.28 12.80 14.70
C ILE A 64 -8.55 13.38 14.05
N PRO A 65 -8.74 14.71 13.99
CA PRO A 65 -9.91 15.29 13.31
C PRO A 65 -10.03 14.79 11.86
N LEU A 66 -11.26 14.56 11.38
CA LEU A 66 -11.55 13.96 10.06
C LEU A 66 -10.83 14.63 8.87
N LYS A 67 -10.60 15.95 8.95
CA LYS A 67 -9.80 16.71 7.96
C LYS A 67 -8.31 16.31 7.91
N ALA A 68 -7.74 15.91 9.05
CA ALA A 68 -6.35 15.46 9.13
C ALA A 68 -6.19 13.97 8.75
N HIS A 69 -7.25 13.16 8.87
CA HIS A 69 -7.28 11.79 8.33
C HIS A 69 -7.04 11.76 6.80
N GLY A 70 -7.68 12.66 6.05
CA GLY A 70 -7.49 12.73 4.59
C GLY A 70 -6.05 13.07 4.19
N ARG A 71 -5.42 14.03 4.88
CA ARG A 71 -4.02 14.42 4.62
C ARG A 71 -3.02 13.33 5.03
N GLN A 72 -3.27 12.64 6.13
CA GLN A 72 -2.41 11.56 6.59
C GLN A 72 -2.55 10.31 5.70
N PHE A 73 -3.77 9.98 5.30
CA PHE A 73 -4.02 8.90 4.34
C PHE A 73 -3.40 9.21 2.98
N SER A 74 -3.53 10.44 2.47
CA SER A 74 -2.90 10.81 1.20
C SER A 74 -1.38 10.75 1.27
N ALA A 75 -0.77 11.20 2.38
CA ALA A 75 0.67 11.01 2.61
C ALA A 75 1.06 9.53 2.66
N TYR A 76 0.29 8.70 3.38
CA TYR A 76 0.53 7.27 3.48
C TYR A 76 0.40 6.53 2.14
N ALA A 77 -0.62 6.89 1.35
CA ALA A 77 -0.84 6.37 0.02
C ALA A 77 0.27 6.81 -0.94
N ALA A 78 0.67 8.08 -0.89
CA ALA A 78 1.75 8.62 -1.72
C ALA A 78 3.10 7.92 -1.45
N THR A 79 3.44 7.68 -0.18
CA THR A 79 4.67 6.95 0.17
C THR A 79 4.58 5.48 -0.24
N GLY A 80 3.39 4.88 -0.17
CA GLY A 80 3.12 3.53 -0.70
C GLY A 80 3.35 3.44 -2.21
N ILE A 81 2.73 4.33 -2.99
CA ILE A 81 2.89 4.41 -4.45
C ILE A 81 4.35 4.59 -4.83
N LEU A 82 5.07 5.49 -4.16
CA LEU A 82 6.48 5.73 -4.42
C LEU A 82 7.31 4.45 -4.22
N THR A 83 7.07 3.73 -3.13
CA THR A 83 7.84 2.51 -2.83
C THR A 83 7.47 1.33 -3.73
N THR A 84 6.22 1.25 -4.18
CA THR A 84 5.79 0.28 -5.20
C THR A 84 6.45 0.58 -6.54
N GLY A 85 6.50 1.85 -6.95
CA GLY A 85 7.20 2.29 -8.16
C GLY A 85 8.69 1.98 -8.09
N LEU A 86 9.32 2.08 -6.92
CA LEU A 86 10.73 1.73 -6.72
C LEU A 86 10.97 0.21 -6.83
N PHE A 87 10.06 -0.60 -6.30
CA PHE A 87 10.07 -2.05 -6.48
C PHE A 87 9.94 -2.42 -7.97
N TRP A 88 8.89 -1.97 -8.65
CA TRP A 88 8.67 -2.27 -10.07
C TRP A 88 9.79 -1.72 -10.95
N GLY A 89 10.26 -0.51 -10.69
CA GLY A 89 11.34 0.12 -11.44
C GLY A 89 12.65 -0.68 -11.34
N SER A 90 12.97 -1.18 -10.15
CA SER A 90 14.16 -2.04 -9.94
C SER A 90 14.01 -3.39 -10.65
N GLU A 91 12.84 -4.02 -10.56
CA GLU A 91 12.56 -5.29 -11.25
C GLU A 91 12.64 -5.14 -12.78
N ILE A 92 12.02 -4.11 -13.34
CA ILE A 92 12.04 -3.81 -14.78
C ILE A 92 13.44 -3.44 -15.24
N LEU A 93 14.17 -2.63 -14.48
CA LEU A 93 15.54 -2.25 -14.84
C LEU A 93 16.44 -3.48 -14.96
N PHE A 94 16.34 -4.42 -14.01
CA PHE A 94 17.13 -5.64 -14.04
C PHE A 94 16.71 -6.57 -15.17
N GLU A 95 15.41 -6.68 -15.47
CA GLU A 95 14.93 -7.41 -16.65
C GLU A 95 15.48 -6.79 -17.95
N LEU A 96 15.48 -5.46 -18.09
CA LEU A 96 15.95 -4.78 -19.30
C LEU A 96 17.47 -4.88 -19.49
N VAL A 97 18.25 -4.83 -18.41
CA VAL A 97 19.72 -4.87 -18.49
C VAL A 97 20.24 -6.29 -18.69
N PHE A 98 19.64 -7.28 -18.02
CA PHE A 98 20.19 -8.63 -17.97
C PHE A 98 19.33 -9.68 -18.70
N ALA A 99 18.08 -9.37 -19.05
CA ALA A 99 17.14 -10.23 -19.78
C ALA A 99 17.03 -11.67 -19.22
N THR A 100 17.18 -11.83 -17.91
CA THR A 100 17.10 -13.13 -17.24
C THR A 100 16.16 -13.08 -16.05
N ARG A 101 15.43 -14.18 -15.86
CA ARG A 101 14.48 -14.35 -14.75
C ARG A 101 15.13 -14.17 -13.37
N GLU A 102 16.35 -14.67 -13.19
CA GLU A 102 17.08 -14.56 -11.92
C GLU A 102 17.48 -13.11 -11.62
N ALA A 103 17.95 -12.37 -12.63
CA ALA A 103 18.28 -10.95 -12.47
C ALA A 103 17.03 -10.12 -12.17
N ARG A 104 15.91 -10.36 -12.86
CA ARG A 104 14.63 -9.72 -12.55
C ARG A 104 14.23 -9.91 -11.09
N TYR A 105 14.31 -11.15 -10.57
CA TYR A 105 14.02 -11.41 -9.17
C TYR A 105 15.03 -10.79 -8.20
N ALA A 106 16.32 -10.71 -8.56
CA ALA A 106 17.30 -9.97 -7.78
C ALA A 106 16.92 -8.47 -7.71
N GLY A 107 16.53 -7.87 -8.84
CA GLY A 107 16.02 -6.50 -8.92
C GLY A 107 14.77 -6.30 -8.08
N ALA A 108 13.83 -7.25 -8.09
CA ALA A 108 12.63 -7.25 -7.24
C ALA A 108 12.99 -7.25 -5.74
N VAL A 109 13.88 -8.15 -5.30
CA VAL A 109 14.29 -8.25 -3.89
C VAL A 109 15.00 -6.97 -3.43
N LEU A 110 15.91 -6.43 -4.25
CA LEU A 110 16.59 -5.16 -3.95
C LEU A 110 15.59 -4.00 -3.86
N GLY A 111 14.67 -3.90 -4.83
CA GLY A 111 13.63 -2.88 -4.87
C GLY A 111 12.71 -2.95 -3.65
N LEU A 112 12.29 -4.16 -3.25
CA LEU A 112 11.50 -4.37 -2.02
C LEU A 112 12.29 -3.98 -0.77
N GLY A 113 13.55 -4.40 -0.64
CA GLY A 113 14.39 -4.09 0.52
C GLY A 113 14.57 -2.58 0.71
N ILE A 114 14.94 -1.87 -0.36
CA ILE A 114 15.07 -0.40 -0.35
C ILE A 114 13.70 0.25 -0.12
N GLY A 115 12.66 -0.26 -0.79
CA GLY A 115 11.28 0.21 -0.67
C GLY A 115 10.78 0.18 0.77
N TYR A 116 10.97 -0.92 1.50
CA TYR A 116 10.59 -1.02 2.90
C TYR A 116 11.40 -0.09 3.81
N ALA A 117 12.72 0.00 3.62
CA ALA A 117 13.56 0.91 4.40
C ALA A 117 13.15 2.37 4.20
N LEU A 118 12.84 2.76 2.95
CA LEU A 118 12.37 4.08 2.60
C LEU A 118 10.96 4.32 3.15
N LYS A 119 10.03 3.36 2.98
CA LYS A 119 8.65 3.42 3.49
C LYS A 119 8.64 3.71 4.98
N TYR A 120 9.45 2.98 5.76
CA TYR A 120 9.57 3.20 7.20
C TYR A 120 10.01 4.63 7.54
N ARG A 121 11.05 5.14 6.86
CA ARG A 121 11.56 6.50 7.08
C ARG A 121 10.53 7.57 6.69
N LEU A 122 9.86 7.39 5.57
CA LEU A 122 8.85 8.32 5.07
C LEU A 122 7.61 8.34 5.96
N ASP A 123 7.10 7.17 6.34
CA ASP A 123 5.92 7.07 7.20
C ASP A 123 6.21 7.64 8.58
N LYS A 124 7.37 7.34 9.17
CA LYS A 124 7.78 7.93 10.45
C LYS A 124 7.89 9.46 10.38
N ARG A 125 8.43 10.00 9.29
CA ARG A 125 8.71 11.44 9.17
C ARG A 125 7.52 12.27 8.69
N TYR A 126 6.65 11.73 7.83
CA TYR A 126 5.62 12.50 7.13
C TYR A 126 4.20 12.03 7.44
N VAL A 127 4.01 10.78 7.86
CA VAL A 127 2.67 10.23 8.14
C VAL A 127 2.38 10.25 9.64
N PHE A 128 3.36 9.91 10.47
CA PHE A 128 3.16 9.72 11.92
C PHE A 128 3.91 10.74 12.80
N SER A 129 4.63 11.69 12.22
CA SER A 129 5.33 12.75 12.96
C SER A 129 4.40 13.79 13.61
N GLN A 130 3.12 13.82 13.24
CA GLN A 130 2.11 14.70 13.86
C GLN A 130 1.36 14.08 15.03
N VAL A 131 1.77 12.89 15.51
CA VAL A 131 1.15 12.22 16.68
C VAL A 131 1.94 12.49 17.98
N GLY A 132 2.84 13.47 17.99
CA GLY A 132 3.68 13.77 19.15
C GLY A 132 4.13 15.22 19.31
N ALA A 133 3.43 16.18 18.72
CA ALA A 133 3.68 17.60 18.97
C ALA A 133 2.40 18.24 19.50
N SER A 134 2.49 18.64 20.79
CA SER A 134 1.58 19.43 21.63
C SER A 134 0.19 18.86 21.89
#